data_AF-A0A2T6N9J8-F1
#
_entry.id   AF-A0A2T6N9J8-F1
#
_cell.length_a   1.000
_cell.length_b   1.000
_cell.length_c   1.000
_cell.angle_alpha   90.00
_cell.angle_beta   90.00
_cell.angle_gamma   90.00
#
_symmetry.space_group_name_H-M   'P 1'
#
loop_
_entity.id
_entity.type
_entity.pdbx_description
1 polymer ?
#
loop_
_entity_poly.entity_id
_entity_poly.type
_entity_poly.pdbx_seq_one_letter_code
_entity_poly.pdbx_strand_id
1 'polypeptide(L)' 'MDQLVTLGSRGMGAIYLGHFTTPFSLKDDTNQSQGVVRSSGFYLNETGTTGTLQQVDLVI' A
#
# COMPACT_ATOMS: atom_id res chain seq x y z
N MET A 1 -19.36 0.23 3.65
CA MET A 1 -19.73 1.16 2.57
C MET A 1 -18.51 1.31 1.72
N ASP A 2 -18.60 1.03 0.42
CA ASP A 2 -17.45 1.13 -0.47
C ASP A 2 -17.25 2.59 -0.87
N GLN A 3 -16.01 3.08 -0.74
CA GLN A 3 -15.64 4.42 -1.17
C GLN A 3 -14.74 4.30 -2.40
N LEU A 4 -15.28 4.73 -3.55
CA LEU A 4 -14.51 4.82 -4.78
C LEU A 4 -13.89 6.22 -4.90
N VAL A 5 -12.59 6.27 -5.15
CA VAL A 5 -11.86 7.50 -5.45
C VAL A 5 -11.09 7.31 -6.75
N THR A 6 -10.93 8.39 -7.51
CA THR A 6 -10.09 8.37 -8.71
C THR A 6 -8.64 8.61 -8.32
N LEU A 7 -7.70 8.04 -9.09
CA LEU A 7 -6.27 8.23 -8.85
C LEU A 7 -5.85 9.71 -8.95
N GLY A 8 -6.34 10.42 -9.96
CA GLY A 8 -6.06 11.85 -10.14
C GLY A 8 -6.55 12.69 -8.95
N SER A 9 -7.70 12.36 -8.35
CA SER A 9 -8.16 13.07 -7.14
C SER A 9 -7.24 12.89 -5.93
N ARG A 10 -6.36 11.89 -5.96
CA ARG A 10 -5.34 11.62 -4.94
C ARG A 10 -3.93 12.05 -5.38
N GLY A 11 -3.81 12.79 -6.49
CA GLY A 11 -2.52 13.27 -7.03
C GLY A 11 -1.65 12.17 -7.63
N MET A 12 -2.18 10.97 -7.85
CA MET A 12 -1.44 9.85 -8.44
C MET A 12 -1.49 9.93 -9.97
N GLY A 13 -0.32 10.12 -10.59
CA GLY A 13 -0.18 10.24 -12.04
C GLY A 13 0.07 8.90 -12.75
N ALA A 14 0.75 7.95 -12.10
CA ALA A 14 1.01 6.62 -12.66
C ALA A 14 1.23 5.56 -11.59
N ILE A 15 0.80 4.32 -11.84
CA ILE A 15 1.08 3.15 -11.01
C ILE A 15 2.11 2.27 -11.73
N TYR A 16 3.16 1.85 -11.02
CA TYR A 16 4.03 0.79 -11.50
C TYR A 16 3.39 -0.58 -11.21
N LEU A 17 3.20 -1.40 -12.25
CA LEU A 17 2.50 -2.69 -12.13
C LEU A 17 3.40 -3.84 -11.64
N GLY A 18 4.71 -3.62 -11.59
CA GLY A 18 5.62 -4.54 -10.92
C GLY A 18 5.56 -4.38 -9.40
N HIS A 19 5.90 -5.45 -8.68
CA HIS A 19 5.93 -5.44 -7.22
C HIS A 19 7.08 -6.30 -6.71
N PHE A 20 7.42 -6.12 -5.44
CA PHE A 20 8.38 -6.93 -4.71
C PHE A 20 7.68 -7.64 -3.55
N THR A 21 8.06 -8.89 -3.31
CA THR A 21 7.62 -9.64 -2.12
C THR A 21 8.26 -9.03 -0.88
N THR A 22 7.44 -8.57 0.08
CA THR A 22 7.87 -7.80 1.25
C THR A 22 7.18 -8.28 2.54
N PRO A 23 7.45 -9.52 2.99
CA PRO A 23 6.70 -10.21 4.05
C PRO A 23 7.02 -9.65 5.45
N PHE A 24 6.51 -8.47 5.77
CA PHE A 24 6.68 -7.82 7.07
C PHE A 24 5.46 -8.04 7.96
N SER A 25 5.66 -8.54 9.17
CA SER A 25 4.59 -8.65 10.17
C SER A 25 4.20 -7.27 10.70
N LEU A 26 2.90 -6.98 10.68
CA LEU A 26 2.30 -5.83 11.34
C LEU A 26 1.87 -6.27 12.74
N LYS A 27 2.38 -5.62 13.78
CA LYS A 27 2.07 -5.91 15.17
C LYS A 27 1.66 -4.64 15.90
N ASP A 28 0.84 -4.80 16.93
CA ASP A 28 0.56 -3.71 17.88
C ASP A 28 1.62 -3.58 18.97
N ASP A 29 1.42 -2.62 19.87
CA ASP A 29 2.33 -2.33 20.99
C ASP A 29 2.46 -3.49 21.99
N THR A 30 1.56 -4.47 21.95
CA THR A 30 1.58 -5.69 22.78
C THR A 30 2.14 -6.91 22.04
N ASN A 31 2.75 -6.70 20.86
CA ASN A 31 3.28 -7.73 19.97
C ASN A 31 2.22 -8.70 19.39
N GLN A 32 0.94 -8.38 19.46
CA GLN A 32 -0.09 -9.17 18.79
C GLN A 32 -0.08 -8.90 17.29
N SER A 33 -0.24 -9.96 16.50
CA SER A 33 -0.24 -9.88 15.03
C SER A 33 -1.52 -9.23 14.54
N GLN A 34 -1.38 -8.13 13.80
CA GLN A 34 -2.47 -7.40 13.15
C GLN A 34 -2.56 -7.75 11.65
N GLY A 35 -1.50 -8.29 11.07
CA GLY A 35 -1.47 -8.65 9.66
C GLY A 35 -0.06 -8.85 9.13
N VAL A 36 0.04 -9.02 7.81
CA VAL A 36 1.30 -9.15 7.10
C VAL A 36 1.24 -8.33 5.81
N VAL A 37 2.26 -7.50 5.57
CA VAL A 37 2.48 -6.91 4.25
C VAL A 37 2.94 -8.03 3.32
N ARG A 38 2.24 -8.28 2.22
CA ARG A 38 2.58 -9.36 1.27
C ARG A 38 3.54 -8.89 0.20
N SER A 39 3.26 -7.72 -0.35
CA SER A 39 4.03 -7.13 -1.43
C SER A 39 3.98 -5.60 -1.39
N SER A 40 5.01 -4.99 -1.94
CA SER A 40 5.13 -3.54 -2.10
C SER A 40 5.38 -3.20 -3.57
N GLY A 41 4.71 -2.16 -4.06
CA GLY A 41 4.98 -1.49 -5.33
C GLY A 41 5.17 0.01 -5.11
N PHE A 42 5.24 0.76 -6.20
CA PHE A 42 5.39 2.21 -6.17
C PHE A 42 4.43 2.89 -7.14
N TYR A 43 4.11 4.15 -6.87
CA TYR A 43 3.39 5.03 -7.78
C TYR A 43 4.10 6.38 -7.86
N LEU A 44 3.87 7.10 -8.95
CA LEU A 44 4.37 8.45 -9.14
C LEU A 44 3.21 9.43 -8.93
N ASN A 45 3.49 10.48 -8.16
CA ASN A 45 2.62 11.64 -8.06
C ASN A 45 2.82 12.55 -9.27
N GLU A 46 1.82 13.37 -9.56
CA GLU A 46 1.88 14.37 -10.63
C GLU A 46 3.01 15.40 -10.43
N THR A 47 3.47 15.58 -9.19
CA THR A 47 4.59 16.45 -8.83
C THR A 47 5.97 15.78 -9.05
N GLY A 48 6.00 14.54 -9.54
CA GLY A 48 7.23 13.78 -9.80
C GLY A 48 7.81 13.07 -8.57
N THR A 49 7.14 13.14 -7.41
CA THR A 49 7.52 12.38 -6.21
C THR A 49 6.98 10.96 -6.26
N THR A 50 7.63 10.04 -5.55
CA THR A 50 7.22 8.62 -5.50
C THR A 50 6.54 8.30 -4.17
N GLY A 51 5.50 7.46 -4.20
CA GLY A 51 4.91 6.83 -3.03
C GLY A 51 4.89 5.31 -3.15
N THR A 52 4.50 4.62 -2.07
CA THR A 52 4.40 3.16 -2.01
C THR A 52 2.96 2.68 -2.08
N LEU A 53 2.75 1.54 -2.72
CA LEU A 53 1.52 0.76 -2.66
C LEU A 53 1.82 -0.54 -1.92
N GLN A 54 0.97 -0.94 -0.97
CA GLN A 54 1.16 -2.17 -0.20
C GLN A 54 -0.09 -3.04 -0.26
N GLN A 55 0.11 -4.33 -0.51
CA GLN A 55 -0.92 -5.35 -0.31
C GLN A 55 -0.76 -5.92 1.10
N VAL A 56 -1.83 -5.91 1.88
CA VAL A 56 -1.83 -6.33 3.28
C VAL A 56 -2.87 -7.42 3.49
N ASP A 57 -2.45 -8.54 4.08
CA ASP A 57 -3.35 -9.55 4.63
C ASP A 57 -3.63 -9.17 6.08
N LEU A 58 -4.86 -8.77 6.40
CA LEU A 58 -5.27 -8.33 7.74
C LEU A 58 -5.78 -9.52 8.57
N VAL A 59 -5.45 -9.54 9.86
CA VAL A 59 -6.09 -10.42 10.85
C VAL A 59 -7.39 -9.77 11.32
N ILE A 60 -8.51 -10.48 11.21
CA ILE A 60 -9.85 -10.02 11.64
C ILE A 60 -10.24 -10.55 13.02
#